data_AF-A0AAW1MB08-F1
#
_entry.id   AF-A0AAW1MB08-F1
#
_cell.length_a   1.000
_cell.length_b   1.000
_cell.length_c   1.000
_cell.angle_alpha   90.00
_cell.angle_beta   90.00
_cell.angle_gamma   90.00
#
_symmetry.space_group_name_H-M   'P 1'
#
loop_
_entity.id
_entity.type
_entity.pdbx_description
1 polymer ?
#
loop_
_entity_poly.entity_id
_entity_poly.type
_entity_poly.pdbx_seq_one_letter_code
_entity_poly.pdbx_strand_id
1 'polypeptide(L)'
;MYNSTVSNIVLDLDKSDIVSTLGLQWNPNTDGLQYSVSFKHSQNVTKRIILSEISKIFDPLGLVSPVVVNAKLLMQKVWQSQLEWDELLPSDIQESWLKCVNATTQLNSLKVPRHVITINQPQIYELHGFCDASEKAYGACIYIRATNKEGEVSSNLLCSKSKVAPLKATTLPRLELSGALLLAQLYA
;
A
#
# COMPACT_ATOMS: atom_id res chain seq x y z
N MET A 1 -5.60 51.87 32.46
CA MET A 1 -4.38 51.08 32.21
C MET A 1 -4.72 49.60 32.32
N TYR A 2 -5.04 48.95 31.21
CA TYR A 2 -4.91 47.51 31.05
C TYR A 2 -4.68 47.28 29.55
N ASN A 3 -3.40 47.13 29.17
CA ASN A 3 -3.01 46.78 27.81
C ASN A 3 -3.25 45.27 27.64
N SER A 4 -4.30 44.91 26.93
CA SER A 4 -4.50 43.57 26.39
C SER A 4 -3.60 43.38 25.17
N THR A 5 -2.36 42.97 25.40
CA THR A 5 -1.51 42.37 24.36
C THR A 5 -2.03 40.97 24.07
N VAL A 6 -2.75 40.85 22.95
CA VAL A 6 -3.01 39.57 22.29
C VAL A 6 -1.63 39.00 21.94
N SER A 7 -1.22 37.97 22.68
CA SER A 7 -0.06 37.16 22.31
C SER A 7 -0.39 36.53 20.96
N ASN A 8 0.20 37.05 19.90
CA ASN A 8 0.31 36.34 18.63
C ASN A 8 0.97 34.99 18.94
N ILE A 9 0.16 33.94 19.02
CA ILE A 9 0.64 32.57 18.95
C ILE A 9 1.10 32.42 17.50
N VAL A 10 2.34 32.83 17.25
CA VAL A 10 3.08 32.39 16.08
C VAL A 10 3.16 30.88 16.25
N LEU A 11 2.35 30.15 15.48
CA LEU A 11 2.52 28.72 15.28
C LEU A 11 3.93 28.56 14.70
N ASP A 12 4.87 28.25 15.57
CA ASP A 12 6.22 27.87 15.18
C ASP A 12 6.11 26.48 14.56
N LEU A 13 5.83 26.46 13.27
CA LEU A 13 5.85 25.25 12.45
C LEU A 13 7.32 24.94 12.21
N ASP A 14 7.90 24.13 13.09
CA ASP A 14 9.21 23.55 12.89
C ASP A 14 9.27 22.93 11.47
N LYS A 15 10.18 23.47 10.65
CA LYS A 15 10.30 23.25 9.20
C LYS A 15 10.83 21.86 8.80
N SER A 16 10.49 20.80 9.55
CA SER A 16 10.90 19.43 9.22
C SER A 16 10.02 18.31 9.78
N ASP A 17 8.80 18.59 10.22
CA ASP A 17 7.98 17.56 10.86
C ASP A 17 7.30 16.65 9.82
N ILE A 18 7.94 15.51 9.56
CA ILE A 18 7.32 14.40 8.85
C ILE A 18 6.06 14.00 9.63
N VAL A 19 4.90 14.14 9.00
CA VAL A 19 3.63 13.73 9.59
C VAL A 19 3.47 12.23 9.39
N SER A 20 3.17 11.49 10.45
CA SER A 20 3.01 10.03 10.37
C SER A 20 1.64 9.57 10.84
N THR A 21 1.09 8.55 10.18
CA THR A 21 -0.14 7.88 10.58
C THR A 21 -0.03 6.39 10.25
N LEU A 22 -0.04 5.54 11.28
CA LEU A 22 -0.02 4.07 11.15
C LEU A 22 1.12 3.53 10.24
N GLY A 23 2.28 4.19 10.24
CA GLY A 23 3.44 3.80 9.42
C GLY A 23 3.50 4.45 8.03
N LEU A 24 2.45 5.13 7.57
CA LEU A 24 2.52 6.01 6.40
C LEU A 24 3.03 7.38 6.84
N GLN A 25 4.07 7.87 6.17
CA GLN A 25 4.71 9.15 6.44
C GLN A 25 4.49 10.11 5.27
N TRP A 26 4.16 11.35 5.57
CA TRP A 26 4.10 12.44 4.60
C TRP A 26 5.21 13.45 4.92
N ASN A 27 6.02 13.75 3.91
CA ASN A 27 7.02 14.81 3.96
C ASN A 27 6.46 16.06 3.26
N PRO A 28 6.12 17.14 4.01
CA PRO A 28 5.56 18.36 3.42
C PRO A 28 6.54 19.09 2.49
N ASN A 29 7.84 18.99 2.73
CA ASN A 29 8.86 19.70 1.96
C ASN A 29 8.99 19.13 0.54
N THR A 30 8.92 17.80 0.39
CA THR A 30 8.99 17.13 -0.92
C THR A 30 7.62 16.78 -1.49
N ASP A 31 6.55 17.07 -0.74
CA ASP A 31 5.19 16.59 -0.97
C ASP A 31 5.10 15.08 -1.31
N GLY A 32 5.83 14.26 -0.55
CA GLY A 32 6.01 12.83 -0.81
C GLY A 32 5.42 11.98 0.29
N LEU A 33 4.81 10.86 -0.11
CA LEU A 33 4.46 9.75 0.77
C LEU A 33 5.62 8.76 0.86
N GLN A 34 5.86 8.24 2.06
CA GLN A 34 6.88 7.25 2.35
C GLN A 34 6.31 6.21 3.33
N TYR A 35 6.69 4.96 3.17
CA TYR A 35 6.29 3.89 4.07
C TYR A 35 7.39 3.64 5.08
N SER A 36 7.07 3.66 6.36
CA SER A 36 7.98 3.27 7.44
C SER A 36 7.55 1.92 8.00
N VAL A 37 8.27 0.87 7.59
CA VAL A 37 7.96 -0.50 7.97
C VAL A 37 9.20 -1.19 8.48
N SER A 38 9.15 -1.67 9.72
CA SER A 38 10.20 -2.46 10.35
C SER A 38 9.59 -3.74 10.91
N PHE A 39 9.73 -4.83 10.16
CA PHE A 39 9.31 -6.15 10.61
C PHE A 39 10.39 -6.80 11.46
N LYS A 40 9.97 -7.55 12.48
CA LYS A 40 10.89 -8.30 13.33
C LYS A 40 11.56 -9.43 12.54
N HIS A 41 12.87 -9.36 12.43
CA HIS A 41 13.71 -10.48 12.01
C HIS A 41 13.84 -11.47 13.18
N SER A 42 12.87 -12.38 13.31
CA SER A 42 12.92 -13.48 14.28
C SER A 42 12.80 -14.80 13.53
N GLN A 43 13.56 -15.81 13.97
CA GLN A 43 13.35 -17.20 13.53
C GLN A 43 12.20 -17.86 14.32
N ASN A 44 11.92 -17.38 15.53
CA ASN A 44 10.77 -17.83 16.31
C ASN A 44 9.57 -16.95 15.98
N VAL A 45 8.88 -17.28 14.89
CA VAL A 45 7.68 -16.57 14.44
C VAL A 45 6.45 -17.43 14.62
N THR A 46 5.40 -16.79 15.13
CA THR A 46 4.08 -17.37 15.35
C THR A 46 3.08 -16.72 14.41
N LYS A 47 1.91 -17.34 14.26
CA LYS A 47 0.78 -16.79 13.49
C LYS A 47 0.42 -15.38 13.96
N ARG A 48 0.40 -15.16 15.29
CA ARG A 48 0.11 -13.85 15.90
C ARG A 48 1.12 -12.79 15.48
N ILE A 49 2.42 -13.13 15.49
CA ILE A 49 3.48 -12.20 15.11
C ILE A 49 3.32 -11.81 13.64
N ILE A 50 3.20 -12.78 12.72
CA ILE A 50 3.08 -12.49 11.28
C ILE A 50 1.86 -11.59 11.02
N LEU A 51 0.69 -11.91 11.57
CA LEU A 51 -0.51 -11.10 11.37
C LEU A 51 -0.32 -9.66 11.89
N SER A 52 0.26 -9.53 13.08
CA SER A 52 0.52 -8.24 13.71
C SER A 52 1.47 -7.38 12.87
N GLU A 53 2.53 -7.97 12.33
CA GLU A 53 3.48 -7.27 11.47
C GLU A 53 2.84 -6.84 10.15
N ILE A 54 2.12 -7.74 9.46
CA ILE A 54 1.40 -7.41 8.21
C ILE A 54 0.41 -6.25 8.42
N SER A 55 -0.29 -6.24 9.56
CA SER A 55 -1.28 -5.20 9.88
C SER A 55 -0.68 -3.82 10.11
N LYS A 56 0.64 -3.70 10.29
CA LYS A 56 1.34 -2.40 10.37
C LYS A 56 1.46 -1.70 9.02
N ILE A 57 1.29 -2.42 7.91
CA ILE A 57 1.31 -1.80 6.58
C ILE A 57 -0.05 -1.13 6.35
N PHE A 58 -0.12 0.16 6.66
CA PHE A 58 -1.27 0.99 6.34
C PHE A 58 -1.15 1.55 4.91
N ASP A 59 -1.90 0.96 3.98
CA ASP A 59 -1.92 1.35 2.56
C ASP A 59 -3.35 1.61 2.08
N PRO A 60 -3.91 2.80 2.38
CA PRO A 60 -5.30 3.12 2.03
C PRO A 60 -5.54 3.26 0.52
N LEU A 61 -4.50 3.64 -0.24
CA LEU A 61 -4.57 3.87 -1.69
C LEU A 61 -4.10 2.66 -2.50
N GLY A 62 -3.54 1.62 -1.89
CA GLY A 62 -2.99 0.47 -2.59
C GLY A 62 -1.68 0.77 -3.33
N LEU A 63 -0.89 1.76 -2.90
CA LEU A 63 0.34 2.14 -3.61
C LEU A 63 1.43 1.06 -3.48
N VAL A 64 1.34 0.21 -2.46
CA VAL A 64 2.27 -0.90 -2.20
C VAL A 64 1.55 -2.25 -2.23
N SER A 65 0.42 -2.32 -2.96
CA SER A 65 -0.37 -3.53 -3.19
C SER A 65 0.45 -4.78 -3.55
N PRO A 66 1.53 -4.71 -4.37
CA PRO A 66 2.36 -5.89 -4.66
C PRO A 66 3.05 -6.49 -3.43
N VAL A 67 3.45 -5.67 -2.44
CA VAL A 67 4.03 -6.16 -1.19
C VAL A 67 2.92 -6.69 -0.27
N VAL A 68 1.82 -5.93 -0.15
CA VAL A 68 0.68 -6.29 0.69
C VAL A 68 0.03 -7.61 0.25
N VAL A 69 -0.09 -7.87 -1.06
CA VAL A 69 -0.69 -9.12 -1.55
C VAL A 69 0.20 -10.33 -1.26
N ASN A 70 1.52 -10.21 -1.38
CA ASN A 70 2.46 -11.26 -1.03
C ASN A 70 2.42 -11.58 0.47
N ALA A 71 2.34 -10.55 1.31
CA ALA A 71 2.12 -10.71 2.75
C ALA A 71 0.79 -11.43 3.05
N LYS A 72 -0.31 -11.04 2.40
CA LYS A 72 -1.62 -11.70 2.55
C LYS A 72 -1.61 -13.16 2.07
N LEU A 73 -0.89 -13.47 0.99
CA LEU A 73 -0.71 -14.84 0.49
C LEU A 73 0.05 -15.71 1.49
N LEU A 74 1.11 -15.17 2.10
CA LEU A 74 1.81 -15.86 3.18
C LEU A 74 0.89 -16.08 4.37
N MET A 75 0.10 -15.08 4.77
CA MET A 75 -0.87 -15.23 5.85
C MET A 75 -1.89 -16.32 5.54
N GLN A 76 -2.36 -16.43 4.30
CA GLN A 76 -3.25 -17.52 3.87
C GLN A 76 -2.58 -18.89 4.07
N LYS A 77 -1.30 -19.06 3.72
CA LYS A 77 -0.55 -20.29 3.99
C LYS A 77 -0.41 -20.59 5.49
N VAL A 78 -0.15 -19.57 6.31
CA VAL A 78 -0.10 -19.69 7.78
C VAL A 78 -1.45 -20.14 8.35
N TRP A 79 -2.57 -19.71 7.77
CA TRP A 79 -3.89 -20.20 8.19
C TRP A 79 -4.12 -21.66 7.82
N GLN A 80 -3.58 -22.10 6.68
CA GLN A 80 -3.68 -23.49 6.22
C GLN A 80 -2.87 -24.48 7.06
N SER A 81 -1.86 -24.04 7.80
CA SER A 81 -1.08 -24.94 8.67
C SER A 81 -1.86 -25.44 9.88
N GLN A 82 -3.04 -24.87 10.17
CA GLN A 82 -3.92 -25.25 11.29
C GLN A 82 -3.25 -25.22 12.68
N LEU A 83 -2.16 -24.46 12.81
CA LEU A 83 -1.47 -24.26 14.08
C LEU A 83 -2.19 -23.24 14.97
N GLU A 84 -1.97 -23.32 16.28
CA GLU A 84 -2.48 -22.32 17.22
C GLU A 84 -1.75 -20.97 17.09
N TRP A 85 -2.29 -19.92 17.72
CA TRP A 85 -1.81 -18.54 17.55
C TRP A 85 -0.34 -18.32 17.90
N ASP A 86 0.12 -19.01 18.94
CA ASP A 86 1.44 -18.83 19.57
C ASP A 86 2.36 -20.04 19.37
N GLU A 87 1.97 -20.96 18.48
CA GLU A 87 2.82 -22.08 18.04
C GLU A 87 3.86 -21.62 17.02
N LEU A 88 5.02 -22.27 17.06
CA LEU A 88 6.10 -22.04 16.11
C LEU A 88 5.70 -22.54 14.73
N LEU A 89 5.95 -21.71 13.71
CA LEU A 89 5.63 -22.05 12.34
C LEU A 89 6.64 -23.04 11.74
N PRO A 90 6.26 -23.89 10.78
CA PRO A 90 7.16 -24.77 10.05
C PRO A 90 8.25 -23.99 9.29
N SER A 91 9.41 -24.63 9.06
CA SER A 91 10.59 -23.97 8.48
C SER A 91 10.32 -23.35 7.10
N ASP A 92 9.52 -23.98 6.25
CA ASP A 92 9.15 -23.48 4.92
C ASP A 92 8.37 -22.16 4.99
N ILE A 93 7.50 -22.02 5.99
CA ILE A 93 6.75 -20.79 6.26
C ILE A 93 7.67 -19.72 6.85
N GLN A 94 8.58 -20.09 7.76
CA GLN A 94 9.58 -19.16 8.31
C GLN A 94 10.50 -18.59 7.22
N GLU A 95 10.97 -19.42 6.29
CA GLU A 95 11.75 -18.96 5.14
C GLU A 95 10.97 -18.00 4.24
N SER A 96 9.70 -18.32 3.98
CA SER A 96 8.80 -17.46 3.22
C SER A 96 8.55 -16.11 3.93
N TRP A 97 8.46 -16.14 5.26
CA TRP A 97 8.36 -14.94 6.09
C TRP A 97 9.61 -14.08 5.98
N LEU A 98 10.81 -14.66 6.09
CA LEU A 98 12.06 -13.92 5.94
C LEU A 98 12.18 -13.23 4.56
N LYS A 99 11.75 -13.90 3.49
CA LYS A 99 11.66 -13.29 2.16
C LYS A 99 10.70 -12.10 2.14
N CYS A 100 9.53 -12.24 2.78
CA CYS A 100 8.54 -11.17 2.90
C CYS A 100 9.10 -9.96 3.70
N VAL A 101 9.79 -10.21 4.82
CA VAL A 101 10.44 -9.19 5.63
C VAL A 101 11.44 -8.39 4.79
N ASN A 102 12.34 -9.08 4.09
CA ASN A 102 13.36 -8.43 3.25
C ASN A 102 12.75 -7.57 2.14
N ALA A 103 11.71 -8.05 1.47
CA ALA A 103 10.99 -7.28 0.46
C ALA A 103 10.29 -6.04 1.06
N THR A 104 9.78 -6.18 2.28
CA THR A 104 9.10 -5.08 2.99
C THR A 104 10.08 -4.00 3.43
N THR A 105 11.30 -4.35 3.83
CA THR A 105 12.34 -3.37 4.20
C THR A 105 12.67 -2.41 3.05
N GLN A 106 12.54 -2.86 1.80
CA GLN A 106 12.73 -2.01 0.61
C GLN A 106 11.65 -0.94 0.47
N LEU A 107 10.49 -1.08 1.11
CA LEU A 107 9.47 -0.02 1.11
C LEU A 107 9.94 1.25 1.81
N ASN A 108 10.90 1.15 2.74
CA ASN A 108 11.44 2.31 3.45
C ASN A 108 12.17 3.29 2.51
N SER A 109 12.67 2.84 1.36
CA SER A 109 13.30 3.72 0.37
C SER A 109 12.32 4.23 -0.69
N LEU A 110 11.11 3.67 -0.77
CA LEU A 110 10.09 4.09 -1.73
C LEU A 110 9.53 5.46 -1.35
N LYS A 111 9.60 6.39 -2.31
CA LYS A 111 8.97 7.70 -2.22
C LYS A 111 7.95 7.83 -3.32
N VAL A 112 6.69 8.09 -2.96
CA VAL A 112 5.60 8.27 -3.91
C VAL A 112 5.15 9.73 -3.85
N PRO A 113 5.22 10.50 -4.94
CA PRO A 113 4.67 11.86 -4.95
C PRO A 113 3.18 11.84 -4.59
N ARG A 114 2.76 12.70 -3.65
CA ARG A 114 1.34 12.80 -3.27
C ARG A 114 0.52 13.44 -4.37
N HIS A 115 1.11 14.42 -5.08
CA HIS A 115 0.51 15.01 -6.26
C HIS A 115 0.75 14.14 -7.50
N VAL A 116 -0.32 13.50 -7.99
CA VAL A 116 -0.27 12.51 -9.08
C VAL A 116 -0.17 13.12 -10.48
N ILE A 117 -0.49 14.41 -10.66
CA ILE A 117 -0.39 15.10 -11.95
C ILE A 117 0.90 15.90 -11.97
N THR A 118 1.91 15.45 -12.71
CA THR A 118 3.26 16.03 -12.63
C THR A 118 3.58 17.03 -13.74
N ILE A 119 2.60 17.34 -14.60
CA ILE A 119 2.78 18.25 -15.74
C ILE A 119 2.14 19.62 -15.49
N ASN A 120 2.67 20.64 -16.17
CA ASN A 120 2.16 22.00 -16.10
C ASN A 120 0.93 22.18 -17.01
N GLN A 121 -0.04 22.96 -16.52
CA GLN A 121 -1.26 23.33 -17.25
C GLN A 121 -1.96 22.15 -17.94
N PRO A 122 -2.33 21.09 -17.20
CA PRO A 122 -2.99 19.94 -17.80
C PRO A 122 -4.39 20.34 -18.27
N GLN A 123 -4.75 19.89 -19.48
CA GLN A 123 -6.02 20.21 -20.12
C GLN A 123 -6.96 19.02 -20.20
N ILE A 124 -6.41 17.86 -20.55
CA ILE A 124 -7.15 16.61 -20.70
C ILE A 124 -6.74 15.70 -19.56
N TYR A 125 -7.73 15.10 -18.90
CA TYR A 125 -7.56 14.13 -17.83
C TYR A 125 -8.32 12.85 -18.19
N GLU A 126 -7.65 11.72 -18.04
CA GLU A 126 -8.19 10.40 -18.32
C GLU A 126 -7.87 9.46 -17.16
N LEU A 127 -8.79 8.56 -16.88
CA LEU A 127 -8.60 7.49 -15.90
C LEU A 127 -8.51 6.17 -16.65
N HIS A 128 -7.36 5.51 -16.52
CA HIS A 128 -7.08 4.24 -17.18
C HIS A 128 -7.10 3.14 -16.12
N GLY A 129 -8.16 2.34 -16.16
CA GLY A 129 -8.33 1.20 -15.28
C GLY A 129 -7.77 -0.08 -15.88
N PHE A 130 -7.00 -0.83 -15.10
CA PHE A 130 -6.51 -2.16 -15.45
C PHE A 130 -6.92 -3.15 -14.37
N CYS A 131 -7.19 -4.39 -14.77
CA CYS A 131 -7.39 -5.50 -13.86
C CYS A 131 -6.76 -6.75 -14.44
N ASP A 132 -6.32 -7.63 -13.54
CA ASP A 132 -5.73 -8.91 -13.89
C ASP A 132 -6.00 -9.92 -12.78
N ALA A 133 -5.98 -11.20 -13.12
CA ALA A 133 -6.19 -12.28 -12.18
C ALA A 133 -5.24 -13.46 -12.37
N SER A 134 -4.97 -14.13 -11.26
CA SER A 134 -4.26 -15.40 -11.21
C SER A 134 -4.96 -16.34 -10.24
N GLU A 135 -4.59 -17.61 -10.25
CA GLU A 135 -5.09 -18.59 -9.28
C GLU A 135 -4.77 -18.23 -7.82
N LYS A 136 -3.79 -17.34 -7.59
CA LYS A 136 -3.36 -16.93 -6.24
C LYS A 136 -4.06 -15.65 -5.78
N ALA A 137 -4.22 -14.68 -6.67
CA ALA A 137 -4.75 -13.36 -6.35
C ALA A 137 -5.25 -12.66 -7.60
N TYR A 138 -6.12 -11.68 -7.41
CA TYR A 138 -6.59 -10.77 -8.44
C TYR A 138 -6.52 -9.33 -7.94
N GLY A 139 -6.40 -8.40 -8.87
CA GLY A 139 -6.20 -7.00 -8.53
C GLY A 139 -6.72 -6.06 -9.61
N ALA A 140 -6.85 -4.80 -9.22
CA ALA A 140 -7.20 -3.70 -10.10
C ALA A 140 -6.39 -2.46 -9.73
N CYS A 141 -6.06 -1.64 -10.70
CA CYS A 141 -5.42 -0.35 -10.51
C CYS A 141 -5.98 0.70 -11.46
N ILE A 142 -5.94 1.95 -11.02
CA ILE A 142 -6.35 3.11 -11.80
C ILE A 142 -5.14 4.02 -11.94
N TYR A 143 -4.79 4.34 -13.17
CA TYR A 143 -3.81 5.37 -13.51
C TYR A 143 -4.55 6.64 -13.91
N ILE A 144 -4.02 7.79 -13.51
CA ILE A 144 -4.42 9.08 -14.06
C ILE A 144 -3.44 9.46 -15.16
N ARG A 145 -3.97 9.71 -16.35
CA ARG A 145 -3.23 10.25 -17.48
C ARG A 145 -3.66 11.71 -17.67
N ALA A 146 -2.69 12.61 -17.73
CA ALA A 146 -2.94 14.01 -18.02
C ALA A 146 -2.17 14.44 -19.26
N THR A 147 -2.76 15.28 -20.11
CA THR A 147 -2.11 15.86 -21.30
C THR A 147 -2.24 17.38 -21.29
N ASN A 148 -1.15 18.10 -21.55
CA ASN A 148 -1.13 19.56 -21.64
C ASN A 148 -1.34 20.06 -23.10
N LYS A 149 -1.36 21.38 -23.30
CA LYS A 149 -1.50 22.02 -24.63
C LYS A 149 -0.37 21.67 -25.60
N GLU A 150 0.81 21.41 -25.07
CA GLU A 150 2.04 21.13 -25.82
C GLU A 150 2.12 19.64 -26.22
N GLY A 151 1.18 18.81 -25.77
CA GLY A 151 1.15 17.38 -26.01
C GLY A 151 1.99 16.56 -25.03
N GLU A 152 2.54 17.17 -23.99
CA GLU A 152 3.23 16.45 -22.90
C GLU A 152 2.22 15.61 -22.11
N VAL A 153 2.61 14.37 -21.80
CA VAL A 153 1.78 13.40 -21.12
C VAL A 153 2.44 12.97 -19.81
N SER A 154 1.68 12.97 -18.72
CA SER A 154 2.03 12.22 -17.51
C SER A 154 1.04 11.09 -17.29
N SER A 155 1.53 9.98 -16.75
CA SER A 155 0.71 8.86 -16.32
C SER A 155 1.24 8.33 -15.00
N ASN A 156 0.43 8.41 -13.94
CA ASN A 156 0.83 7.99 -12.60
C ASN A 156 -0.27 7.14 -11.97
N LEU A 157 0.14 6.20 -11.11
CA LEU A 157 -0.81 5.37 -10.35
C LEU A 157 -1.59 6.27 -9.39
N LEU A 158 -2.91 6.24 -9.49
CA LEU A 158 -3.80 6.96 -8.58
C LEU A 158 -4.13 6.10 -7.35
N CYS A 159 -4.59 4.87 -7.59
CA CYS A 159 -4.89 3.91 -6.55
C CYS A 159 -4.91 2.49 -7.10
N SER A 160 -4.83 1.49 -6.21
CA SER A 160 -5.02 0.10 -6.56
C SER A 160 -5.69 -0.68 -5.44
N LYS A 161 -6.13 -1.89 -5.76
CA LYS A 161 -6.69 -2.82 -4.78
C LYS A 161 -6.36 -4.24 -5.19
N SER A 162 -5.96 -5.05 -4.22
CA SER A 162 -5.66 -6.47 -4.42
C SER A 162 -6.43 -7.33 -3.43
N LYS A 163 -6.83 -8.52 -3.89
CA LYS A 163 -7.49 -9.56 -3.09
C LYS A 163 -6.83 -10.90 -3.35
N VAL A 164 -6.64 -11.67 -2.29
CA VAL A 164 -6.20 -13.07 -2.39
C VAL A 164 -7.35 -13.90 -2.93
N ALA A 165 -7.06 -14.82 -3.85
CA ALA A 165 -8.05 -15.72 -4.40
C ALA A 165 -8.60 -16.66 -3.30
N PRO A 166 -9.90 -17.00 -3.35
CA PRO A 166 -10.47 -17.97 -2.43
C PRO A 166 -9.75 -19.32 -2.52
N LEU A 167 -9.59 -20.01 -1.38
CA LEU A 167 -9.03 -21.37 -1.37
C LEU A 167 -9.96 -22.40 -2.02
N LYS A 168 -11.26 -22.12 -2.07
CA LYS A 168 -12.21 -22.95 -2.80
C LYS A 168 -11.98 -22.79 -4.29
N ALA A 169 -11.90 -23.93 -4.99
CA ALA A 169 -11.67 -23.99 -6.42
C ALA A 169 -12.61 -23.03 -7.16
N THR A 170 -11.99 -22.11 -7.90
CA THR A 170 -12.65 -21.09 -8.73
C THR A 170 -11.93 -21.08 -10.06
N THR A 171 -12.67 -21.06 -11.16
CA THR A 171 -12.08 -21.03 -12.50
C THR A 171 -11.38 -19.70 -12.75
N LEU A 172 -10.26 -19.69 -13.48
CA LEU A 172 -9.54 -18.46 -13.85
C LEU A 172 -10.44 -17.40 -14.49
N PRO A 173 -11.34 -17.71 -15.46
CA PRO A 173 -12.27 -16.70 -16.02
C PRO A 173 -13.17 -16.01 -14.97
N ARG A 174 -13.51 -16.70 -13.88
CA ARG A 174 -14.31 -16.12 -12.79
C ARG A 174 -13.47 -15.20 -11.90
N LEU A 175 -12.18 -15.48 -11.76
CA LEU A 175 -11.24 -14.58 -11.08
C LEU A 175 -10.97 -13.34 -11.93
N GLU A 176 -10.85 -13.47 -13.25
CA GLU A 176 -10.79 -12.32 -14.17
C GLU A 176 -12.01 -11.42 -14.03
N LEU A 177 -13.22 -12.01 -14.06
CA LEU A 177 -14.46 -11.27 -13.82
C LEU A 177 -14.49 -10.62 -12.43
N SER A 178 -13.91 -11.26 -11.42
CA SER A 178 -13.78 -10.68 -10.08
C SER A 178 -12.80 -9.50 -10.05
N GLY A 179 -11.72 -9.55 -10.84
CA GLY A 179 -10.80 -8.44 -11.07
C GLY A 179 -11.51 -7.26 -11.76
N ALA A 180 -12.28 -7.52 -12.80
CA ALA A 180 -13.07 -6.50 -13.49
C ALA A 180 -14.12 -5.86 -12.56
N LEU A 181 -14.82 -6.66 -11.76
CA LEU A 181 -15.72 -6.14 -10.73
C LEU A 181 -14.99 -5.29 -9.69
N LEU A 182 -13.80 -5.72 -9.26
CA LEU A 182 -12.98 -4.97 -8.32
C LEU A 182 -12.56 -3.61 -8.90
N LEU A 183 -12.23 -3.54 -10.19
CA LEU A 183 -11.92 -2.30 -10.89
C LEU A 183 -13.14 -1.37 -10.94
N ALA A 184 -14.30 -1.89 -11.31
CA ALA A 184 -15.54 -1.11 -11.33
C ALA A 184 -15.88 -0.53 -9.94
N GLN A 185 -15.66 -1.30 -8.88
CA GLN A 185 -15.83 -0.86 -7.49
C GLN A 185 -14.73 0.10 -7.00
N LEU A 186 -13.53 0.04 -7.57
CA LEU A 186 -12.43 0.94 -7.22
C LEU A 186 -12.64 2.33 -7.85
N TYR A 187 -13.29 2.37 -9.01
CA TYR A 187 -13.64 3.59 -9.71
C TYR A 187 -14.87 4.31 -9.12
N ALA A 188 -15.87 3.54 -8.69
CA ALA A 188 -17.16 4.04 -8.16
C ALA A 188 -17.02 4.68 -6.78
#